data_AF-X0TW15-F1
#
_entry.id   AF-X0TW15-F1
#
_cell.length_a   1.000
_cell.length_b   1.000
_cell.length_c   1.000
_cell.angle_alpha   90.00
_cell.angle_beta   90.00
_cell.angle_gamma   90.00
#
_symmetry.space_group_name_H-M   'P 1'
#
loop_
_entity.id
_entity.type
_entity.pdbx_description
1 polymer ?
#
loop_
_entity_poly.entity_id
_entity_poly.type
_entity_poly.pdbx_seq_one_letter_code
_entity_poly.pdbx_strand_id
1 'polypeptide(L)'
;MIAPYPTADDKAFAPEAERVMDSVIEIVRSIRNVRAQYKVKPDKWIEAQLYTGELLSSLITQANIIETLAKVRPLTMLSRQEREPTKDKALVLVLKEAEVVLPLAGMVD
;
A
#
# COMPACT_ATOMS: atom_id res chain seq x y z
N MET A 1 -15.19 32.98 27.54
CA MET A 1 -15.60 31.67 26.97
C MET A 1 -14.95 31.56 25.61
N ILE A 2 -14.17 30.50 25.37
CA ILE A 2 -13.10 30.39 24.37
C ILE A 2 -13.59 29.37 23.32
N ALA A 3 -13.94 29.83 22.11
CA ALA A 3 -14.48 29.11 20.93
C ALA A 3 -15.71 28.16 21.14
N PRO A 4 -16.66 28.11 20.19
CA PRO A 4 -17.74 27.12 20.22
C PRO A 4 -17.21 25.70 20.00
N TYR A 5 -17.89 24.71 20.59
CA TYR A 5 -17.59 23.29 20.36
C TYR A 5 -17.92 22.90 18.90
N PRO A 6 -17.07 22.10 18.23
CA PRO A 6 -17.30 21.74 16.83
C PRO A 6 -18.54 20.85 16.67
N THR A 7 -19.29 21.08 15.60
CA THR A 7 -20.40 20.24 15.15
C THR A 7 -20.03 19.58 13.83
N ALA A 8 -20.55 18.37 13.60
CA ALA A 8 -20.32 17.67 12.34
C ALA A 8 -20.85 18.48 11.15
N ASP A 9 -20.09 18.49 10.05
CA ASP A 9 -20.53 18.98 8.76
C ASP A 9 -20.71 17.76 7.84
N ASP A 10 -21.97 17.41 7.57
CA ASP A 10 -22.30 16.24 6.77
C ASP A 10 -21.76 16.32 5.33
N LYS A 11 -21.38 17.52 4.85
CA LYS A 11 -20.77 17.70 3.53
C LYS A 11 -19.30 17.31 3.49
N ALA A 12 -18.65 17.14 4.65
CA ALA A 12 -17.25 16.75 4.75
C ALA A 12 -17.03 15.23 4.64
N PHE A 13 -18.10 14.42 4.74
CA PHE A 13 -18.01 12.98 4.53
C PHE A 13 -17.65 12.67 3.08
N ALA A 14 -16.60 11.88 2.88
CA ALA A 14 -16.08 11.52 1.57
C ALA A 14 -15.82 10.01 1.47
N PRO A 15 -16.87 9.18 1.25
CA PRO A 15 -16.75 7.72 1.29
C PRO A 15 -15.73 7.15 0.30
N GLU A 16 -15.57 7.78 -0.87
CA GLU A 16 -14.55 7.37 -1.84
C GLU A 16 -13.13 7.64 -1.35
N ALA A 17 -12.90 8.79 -0.70
CA ALA A 17 -11.61 9.12 -0.12
C ALA A 17 -11.27 8.19 1.06
N GLU A 18 -12.28 7.84 1.87
CA GLU A 18 -12.16 6.85 2.94
C GLU A 18 -11.76 5.47 2.37
N ARG A 19 -12.43 5.00 1.31
CA ARG A 19 -12.09 3.72 0.64
C ARG A 19 -10.65 3.71 0.11
N VAL A 20 -10.21 4.81 -0.51
CA VAL A 20 -8.83 4.94 -0.99
C VAL A 20 -7.84 4.89 0.17
N MET A 21 -8.10 5.65 1.24
CA MET A 21 -7.19 5.71 2.38
C MET A 21 -7.13 4.39 3.15
N ASP A 22 -8.26 3.69 3.29
CA ASP A 22 -8.31 2.34 3.86
C ASP A 22 -7.42 1.37 3.08
N SER A 23 -7.45 1.43 1.74
CA SER A 23 -6.58 0.62 0.87
C SER A 23 -5.10 0.98 1.07
N VAL A 24 -4.75 2.27 1.12
CA VAL A 24 -3.37 2.73 1.42
C VAL A 24 -2.89 2.19 2.76
N ILE A 25 -3.72 2.30 3.81
CA ILE A 25 -3.39 1.82 5.16
C ILE A 25 -3.20 0.30 5.16
N GLU A 26 -4.09 -0.45 4.48
CA GLU A 26 -4.01 -1.91 4.37
C GLU A 26 -2.72 -2.34 3.67
N ILE A 27 -2.35 -1.71 2.55
CA ILE A 27 -1.11 -1.98 1.81
C ILE A 27 0.11 -1.74 2.71
N VAL A 28 0.23 -0.55 3.30
CA VAL A 28 1.37 -0.19 4.16
C VAL A 28 1.49 -1.13 5.35
N ARG A 29 0.37 -1.44 6.01
CA ARG A 29 0.33 -2.35 7.16
C ARG A 29 0.79 -3.75 6.75
N SER A 30 0.29 -4.26 5.64
CA SER A 30 0.61 -5.61 5.16
C SER A 30 2.09 -5.76 4.83
N ILE A 31 2.69 -4.76 4.15
CA ILE A 31 4.13 -4.76 3.87
C ILE A 31 4.94 -4.70 5.17
N ARG A 32 4.60 -3.81 6.11
CA ARG A 32 5.30 -3.73 7.41
C ARG A 32 5.22 -5.03 8.21
N ASN A 33 4.08 -5.71 8.19
CA ASN A 33 3.90 -6.99 8.86
C ASN A 33 4.80 -8.07 8.25
N VAL A 34 4.84 -8.17 6.92
CA VAL A 34 5.73 -9.09 6.22
C VAL A 34 7.19 -8.81 6.54
N ARG A 35 7.60 -7.54 6.54
CA ARG A 35 8.97 -7.16 6.90
C ARG A 35 9.34 -7.65 8.29
N ALA A 36 8.42 -7.53 9.26
CA ALA A 36 8.63 -8.05 10.61
C ALA A 36 8.73 -9.58 10.62
N GLN A 37 7.87 -10.29 9.88
CA GLN A 37 7.89 -11.76 9.77
C GLN A 37 9.22 -12.28 9.20
N TYR A 38 9.74 -11.62 8.17
CA TYR A 38 10.99 -11.97 7.51
C TYR A 38 12.22 -11.29 8.12
N LYS A 39 12.05 -10.58 9.25
CA LYS A 39 13.13 -9.87 9.98
C LYS A 39 13.94 -8.91 9.10
N VAL A 40 13.28 -8.27 8.14
CA VAL A 40 13.90 -7.25 7.27
C VAL A 40 14.27 -6.04 8.12
N LYS A 41 15.52 -5.56 8.01
CA LYS A 41 15.99 -4.35 8.71
C LYS A 41 15.05 -3.17 8.45
N PRO A 42 14.62 -2.39 9.46
CA PRO A 42 13.65 -1.30 9.28
C PRO A 42 14.05 -0.27 8.20
N ASP A 43 15.36 -0.05 8.04
CA ASP A 43 15.91 1.02 7.19
C ASP A 43 16.15 0.55 5.74
N LYS A 44 16.03 -0.76 5.48
CA LYS A 44 16.29 -1.36 4.17
C LYS A 44 15.14 -1.06 3.22
N TRP A 45 15.42 -0.46 2.07
CA TRP A 45 14.44 -0.35 0.99
C TRP A 45 14.31 -1.69 0.27
N ILE A 46 13.07 -2.11 0.00
CA ILE A 46 12.78 -3.34 -0.76
C ILE A 46 11.92 -2.99 -1.98
N GLU A 47 12.00 -3.80 -3.03
CA GLU A 47 11.14 -3.61 -4.20
C GLU A 47 9.72 -4.12 -3.93
N ALA A 48 8.73 -3.47 -4.53
CA ALA A 48 7.35 -3.93 -4.45
C ALA A 48 6.61 -3.66 -5.77
N GLN A 49 5.74 -4.61 -6.13
CA GLN A 49 4.79 -4.44 -7.23
C GLN A 49 3.38 -4.48 -6.64
N LEU A 50 2.56 -3.51 -7.02
CA LEU A 50 1.19 -3.38 -6.56
C LEU A 50 0.25 -3.49 -7.77
N TYR A 51 -0.67 -4.44 -7.70
CA TYR A 51 -1.66 -4.68 -8.73
C TYR A 51 -3.04 -4.33 -8.18
N THR A 52 -3.73 -3.40 -8.83
CA THR A 52 -5.05 -2.96 -8.39
C THR A 52 -5.98 -2.73 -9.57
N GLY A 53 -7.28 -2.68 -9.30
CA GLY A 53 -8.31 -2.48 -10.31
C GLY A 53 -8.72 -1.01 -10.38
N GLU A 54 -9.96 -0.74 -10.00
CA GLU A 54 -10.60 0.58 -10.09
C GLU A 54 -9.84 1.68 -9.33
N LEU A 55 -9.13 1.33 -8.25
CA LEU A 55 -8.41 2.30 -7.42
C LEU A 55 -7.01 2.66 -7.96
N LEU A 56 -6.59 2.16 -9.12
CA LEU A 56 -5.24 2.38 -9.65
C LEU A 56 -4.88 3.86 -9.73
N SER A 57 -5.74 4.67 -10.36
CA SER A 57 -5.51 6.12 -10.51
C SER A 57 -5.38 6.83 -9.17
N SER A 58 -6.29 6.54 -8.24
CA SER A 58 -6.26 7.12 -6.89
C SER A 58 -5.02 6.69 -6.11
N LEU A 59 -4.64 5.41 -6.16
CA LEU A 59 -3.47 4.93 -5.43
C LEU A 59 -2.16 5.45 -6.02
N ILE A 60 -2.09 5.71 -7.34
CA ILE A 60 -0.90 6.31 -7.97
C ILE A 60 -0.61 7.69 -7.37
N THR A 61 -1.66 8.48 -7.07
CA THR A 61 -1.49 9.77 -6.39
C THR A 61 -0.91 9.64 -4.98
N GLN A 62 -1.06 8.47 -4.37
CA GLN A 62 -0.59 8.15 -3.01
C GLN A 62 0.72 7.34 -3.01
N ALA A 63 1.34 7.11 -4.17
CA ALA A 63 2.52 6.25 -4.30
C ALA A 63 3.66 6.65 -3.36
N ASN A 64 3.98 7.95 -3.26
CA ASN A 64 5.04 8.45 -2.38
C ASN A 64 4.75 8.15 -0.88
N ILE A 65 3.48 8.24 -0.47
CA ILE A 65 3.09 7.91 0.91
C ILE A 65 3.30 6.41 1.16
N ILE A 66 2.90 5.56 0.22
CA ILE A 66 3.11 4.10 0.32
C ILE A 66 4.61 3.78 0.36
N GLU A 67 5.40 4.30 -0.58
CA GLU A 67 6.86 4.11 -0.64
C GLU A 67 7.53 4.49 0.68
N THR A 68 7.26 5.70 1.17
CA THR A 68 7.89 6.25 2.37
C THR A 68 7.50 5.48 3.62
N LEU A 69 6.21 5.20 3.80
CA LEU A 69 5.73 4.53 5.01
C LEU A 69 6.05 3.04 5.02
N ALA A 70 6.00 2.36 3.88
CA ALA A 70 6.30 0.93 3.79
C ALA A 70 7.79 0.63 3.56
N LYS A 71 8.62 1.65 3.29
CA LYS A 71 10.04 1.52 2.91
C LYS A 71 10.21 0.62 1.69
N VAL A 72 9.42 0.89 0.66
CA VAL A 72 9.48 0.17 -0.62
C VAL A 72 9.93 1.11 -1.73
N ARG A 73 11.00 0.74 -2.44
CA ARG A 73 11.50 1.47 -3.59
C ARG A 73 12.36 0.54 -4.48
N PRO A 74 12.07 0.44 -5.80
CA PRO A 74 10.93 1.06 -6.50
C PRO A 74 9.58 0.43 -6.11
N LEU A 75 8.51 1.24 -6.14
CA LEU A 75 7.12 0.77 -6.14
C LEU A 75 6.54 0.85 -7.55
N THR A 76 6.29 -0.31 -8.15
CA THR A 76 5.64 -0.39 -9.46
C THR A 76 4.14 -0.63 -9.26
N MET A 77 3.30 0.22 -9.85
CA MET A 77 1.85 0.13 -9.72
C MET A 77 1.23 -0.16 -11.09
N LEU A 78 0.48 -1.26 -11.19
CA LEU A 78 -0.05 -1.78 -12.45
C LEU A 78 -1.51 -2.18 -12.30
N SER A 79 -2.20 -2.31 -13.44
CA SER A 79 -3.54 -2.88 -13.46
C SER A 79 -3.49 -4.34 -13.05
N ARG A 80 -4.53 -4.81 -12.35
CA ARG A 80 -4.71 -6.24 -12.02
C ARG A 80 -4.71 -7.13 -13.27
N GLN A 81 -5.06 -6.61 -14.44
CA GLN A 81 -5.03 -7.35 -15.71
C GLN A 81 -3.59 -7.61 -16.21
N GLU A 82 -2.63 -6.78 -15.80
CA GLU A 82 -1.21 -6.92 -16.14
C GLU A 82 -0.47 -7.86 -15.18
N ARG A 83 -1.21 -8.52 -14.29
CA ARG A 83 -0.65 -9.46 -13.32
C ARG A 83 -0.21 -10.75 -14.03
N GLU A 84 1.05 -10.79 -14.40
CA GLU A 84 1.70 -12.01 -14.90
C GLU A 84 2.04 -12.95 -13.75
N PRO A 85 2.01 -14.28 -13.93
CA PRO A 85 2.50 -15.23 -12.93
C PRO A 85 3.96 -14.92 -12.56
N THR A 86 4.28 -14.87 -11.27
CA THR A 86 5.64 -14.58 -10.84
C THR A 86 6.59 -15.69 -11.28
N LYS A 87 7.59 -15.36 -12.10
CA LYS A 87 8.62 -16.31 -12.57
C LYS A 87 9.68 -16.60 -11.49
N ASP A 88 9.88 -15.65 -10.59
CA ASP A 88 10.84 -15.72 -9.49
C ASP A 88 10.17 -15.99 -8.14
N LYS A 89 10.97 -16.36 -7.13
CA LYS A 89 10.47 -16.51 -5.75
C LYS A 89 10.04 -15.14 -5.20
N ALA A 90 8.74 -14.89 -5.11
CA ALA A 90 8.16 -13.71 -4.49
C ALA A 90 7.08 -14.09 -3.48
N LEU A 91 6.90 -13.24 -2.49
CA LEU A 91 5.75 -13.30 -1.60
C LEU A 91 4.59 -12.51 -2.22
N VAL A 92 3.41 -13.11 -2.26
CA VAL A 92 2.19 -12.48 -2.78
C VAL A 92 1.23 -12.25 -1.63
N LEU A 93 0.77 -11.01 -1.48
CA LEU A 93 -0.22 -10.59 -0.49
C LEU A 93 -1.48 -10.17 -1.22
N VAL A 94 -2.56 -10.92 -1.01
CA VAL A 94 -3.87 -10.60 -1.57
C VAL A 94 -4.63 -9.76 -0.54
N LEU A 95 -4.91 -8.52 -0.89
CA LEU A 95 -5.66 -7.55 -0.08
C LEU A 95 -7.06 -7.34 -0.69
N LYS A 96 -7.90 -6.57 -0.02
CA LYS A 96 -9.28 -6.32 -0.48
C LYS A 96 -9.31 -5.67 -1.87
N GLU A 97 -8.55 -4.59 -2.05
CA GLU A 97 -8.59 -3.75 -3.26
C GLU A 97 -7.31 -3.86 -4.11
N ALA A 98 -6.32 -4.61 -3.63
CA ALA A 98 -5.02 -4.70 -4.27
C ALA A 98 -4.33 -6.04 -4.02
N GLU A 99 -3.34 -6.36 -4.82
CA GLU A 99 -2.41 -7.47 -4.62
C GLU A 99 -0.99 -6.90 -4.59
N VAL A 100 -0.20 -7.26 -3.58
CA VAL A 100 1.19 -6.81 -3.45
C VAL A 100 2.11 -8.01 -3.71
N VAL A 101 3.08 -7.83 -4.58
CA VAL A 101 4.13 -8.81 -4.86
C VAL A 101 5.45 -8.25 -4.38
N LEU A 102 6.13 -9.02 -3.52
CA LEU A 102 7.42 -8.67 -2.92
C LEU A 102 8.47 -9.71 -3.34
N PRO A 103 9.45 -9.34 -4.19
CA PRO A 103 10.54 -10.24 -4.55
C PRO A 103 11.38 -10.64 -3.33
N LEU A 104 11.61 -11.95 -3.12
CA LEU A 104 12.34 -12.42 -1.94
C LEU A 104 13.83 -12.04 -1.97
N ALA A 105 14.41 -11.83 -3.16
CA ALA A 105 15.81 -11.47 -3.35
C ALA A 105 16.22 -10.18 -2.61
N GLY A 106 15.26 -9.29 -2.30
CA GLY A 106 15.49 -8.07 -1.52
C GLY A 106 15.21 -8.21 -0.02
N MET A 107 14.52 -9.27 0.41
CA MET A 107 14.01 -9.41 1.77
C MET A 107 14.94 -10.21 2.70
N VAL A 108 15.61 -11.21 2.16
CA VAL A 108 16.49 -12.12 2.90
C VAL A 108 17.93 -11.93 2.42
N ASP A 109 18.88 -11.96 3.34
CA ASP A 109 20.32 -11.97 3.07
C ASP A 109 20.83 -13.42 3.16
#